data_AF-A0A382SQC4-F1
#
_entry.id   AF-A0A382SQC4-F1
#
_cell.length_a   1.000
_cell.length_b   1.000
_cell.length_c   1.000
_cell.angle_alpha   90.00
_cell.angle_beta   90.00
_cell.angle_gamma   90.00
#
_symmetry.space_group_name_H-M   'P 1'
#
loop_
_entity.id
_entity.type
_entity.pdbx_description
1 polymer ?
#
loop_
_entity_poly.entity_id
_entity_poly.type
_entity_poly.pdbx_seq_one_letter_code
_entity_poly.pdbx_strand_id
1 'polypeptide(L)' 'VIGDDSHPDDEPLLPDYGGACVTGLVPALLEGSHEPDWLSHDLLAARRVLLLVLDGLGWNQLQQRRD' A
#
# COMPACT_ATOMS: atom_id res chain seq x y z
N VAL A 1 -27.36 16.80 -27.14
CA VAL A 1 -26.31 15.76 -27.06
C VAL A 1 -25.33 16.26 -26.01
N ILE A 2 -25.44 15.76 -24.77
CA ILE A 2 -24.42 16.02 -23.75
C ILE A 2 -23.20 15.22 -24.21
N GLY A 3 -22.09 15.90 -24.47
CA GLY A 3 -20.84 15.26 -24.85
C GLY A 3 -20.35 14.39 -23.69
N ASP A 4 -19.93 13.19 -24.02
CA ASP A 4 -19.17 12.32 -23.12
C ASP A 4 -17.77 12.94 -22.96
N ASP A 5 -17.65 13.87 -22.01
CA ASP A 5 -16.41 14.57 -21.64
C ASP A 5 -15.50 13.71 -20.74
N SER A 6 -15.69 12.39 -20.73
CA SER A 6 -14.90 11.47 -19.91
C SER A 6 -13.48 11.37 -20.45
N HIS A 7 -12.50 11.98 -19.78
CA HIS A 7 -11.11 11.63 -20.02
C HIS A 7 -10.87 10.18 -19.54
N PRO A 8 -9.98 9.40 -20.19
CA PRO A 8 -9.69 8.03 -19.73
C PRO A 8 -9.13 7.96 -18.29
N ASP A 9 -8.71 9.10 -17.73
CA ASP A 9 -8.28 9.27 -16.34
C ASP A 9 -9.42 9.61 -15.36
N ASP A 10 -10.66 9.81 -15.83
CA ASP A 10 -11.83 10.16 -15.01
C ASP A 10 -12.57 8.93 -14.46
N GLU A 11 -12.19 7.71 -14.86
CA GLU A 11 -12.74 6.51 -14.26
C GLU A 11 -12.17 6.27 -12.85
N PRO A 12 -13.02 6.03 -11.83
CA PRO A 12 -12.55 5.67 -10.50
C PRO A 12 -11.66 4.43 -10.55
N LEU A 13 -10.43 4.54 -10.05
CA LEU A 13 -9.51 3.42 -9.96
C LEU A 13 -10.01 2.41 -8.92
N LEU A 14 -10.11 1.14 -9.32
CA LEU A 14 -10.37 0.05 -8.38
C LEU A 14 -9.16 -0.09 -7.43
N PRO A 15 -9.37 -0.07 -6.10
CA PRO A 15 -8.27 -0.28 -5.18
C PRO A 15 -7.69 -1.69 -5.33
N ASP A 16 -6.37 -1.79 -5.45
CA ASP A 16 -5.67 -3.08 -5.44
C ASP A 16 -5.55 -3.60 -4.00
N TYR A 17 -6.54 -4.39 -3.60
CA TYR A 17 -6.54 -5.13 -2.33
C TYR A 17 -5.81 -6.48 -2.42
N GLY A 18 -4.94 -6.67 -3.42
CA GLY A 18 -4.09 -7.85 -3.55
C GLY A 18 -3.13 -8.06 -2.36
N GLY A 19 -2.32 -9.12 -2.43
CA GLY A 19 -1.61 -9.66 -1.27
C GLY A 19 -0.69 -8.70 -0.51
N ALA A 20 -0.05 -7.75 -1.19
CA ALA A 20 0.89 -6.81 -0.58
C ALA A 20 0.25 -5.51 -0.07
N CYS A 21 -1.09 -5.41 -0.07
CA CYS A 21 -1.77 -4.25 0.50
C CYS A 21 -1.78 -4.31 2.05
N VAL A 22 -2.15 -3.20 2.70
CA VAL A 22 -2.20 -3.11 4.18
C VAL A 22 -3.10 -4.15 4.83
N THR A 23 -4.14 -4.61 4.12
CA THR A 23 -5.06 -5.66 4.59
C THR A 23 -4.37 -7.02 4.70
N GLY A 24 -3.38 -7.31 3.86
CA GLY A 24 -2.56 -8.52 3.96
C GLY A 24 -1.31 -8.32 4.83
N LEU A 25 -0.67 -7.16 4.74
CA LEU A 25 0.57 -6.84 5.45
C LEU A 25 0.40 -6.75 6.96
N VAL A 26 -0.64 -6.06 7.46
CA VAL A 26 -0.82 -5.83 8.90
C VAL A 26 -1.06 -7.13 9.67
N PRO A 27 -1.96 -8.04 9.25
CA PRO A 27 -2.12 -9.34 9.91
C PRO A 27 -0.84 -10.19 9.86
N ALA A 28 -0.12 -10.22 8.73
CA ALA A 28 1.14 -10.96 8.62
C ALA A 28 2.18 -10.50 9.66
N LEU A 29 2.30 -9.18 9.89
CA LEU A 29 3.24 -8.62 10.86
C LEU A 29 2.82 -8.79 12.33
N LEU A 30 1.52 -8.79 12.64
CA LEU A 30 1.02 -8.83 14.02
C LEU A 30 0.72 -10.24 14.51
N GLU A 31 0.16 -11.08 13.65
CA GLU A 31 -0.30 -12.42 14.02
C GLU A 31 0.71 -13.50 13.62
N GLY A 32 1.51 -13.27 12.58
CA GLY A 32 2.44 -14.28 12.04
C GLY A 32 1.74 -15.56 11.54
N SER A 33 0.41 -15.51 11.37
CA SER A 33 -0.43 -16.65 10.98
C SER A 33 -0.32 -17.00 9.50
N HIS A 34 0.16 -16.05 8.70
CA HIS A 34 0.43 -16.20 7.28
C HIS A 34 1.81 -15.62 6.96
N GLU A 35 2.66 -16.43 6.32
CA GLU A 35 4.01 -16.06 5.89
C GLU A 35 4.00 -15.92 4.36
N PRO A 36 3.71 -14.72 3.83
CA PRO A 36 3.63 -14.52 2.39
C PRO A 36 5.03 -14.52 1.76
N ASP A 37 5.15 -15.13 0.58
CA ASP A 37 6.42 -15.30 -0.16
C ASP A 37 7.14 -13.97 -0.49
N TRP A 38 6.42 -12.85 -0.50
CA TRP A 38 6.97 -11.52 -0.77
C TRP A 38 7.53 -10.82 0.48
N LEU A 39 7.35 -11.40 1.67
CA LEU A 39 7.81 -10.85 2.94
C LEU A 39 8.97 -11.70 3.48
N SER A 40 10.06 -11.04 3.90
CA SER A 40 11.23 -11.76 4.43
C SER A 40 10.91 -12.41 5.79
N HIS A 41 11.39 -13.63 5.96
CA HIS A 41 11.34 -14.34 7.24
C HIS A 41 11.95 -13.51 8.39
N ASP A 42 13.04 -12.79 8.13
CA ASP A 42 13.69 -11.94 9.15
C ASP A 42 12.76 -10.83 9.65
N LEU A 43 11.87 -10.32 8.80
CA LEU A 43 10.90 -9.31 9.19
C LEU A 43 9.77 -9.91 10.03
N LEU A 44 9.31 -11.12 9.69
CA LEU A 44 8.30 -11.85 10.46
C LEU A 44 8.82 -12.29 11.83
N ALA A 45 10.12 -12.62 11.92
CA ALA A 45 10.79 -12.95 13.17
C ALA A 45 11.15 -11.71 14.01
N ALA A 46 10.92 -10.49 13.51
CA ALA A 46 11.28 -9.28 14.20
C ALA A 46 10.45 -9.11 15.49
N ARG A 47 11.13 -8.95 16.62
CA ARG A 47 10.48 -8.75 17.92
C ARG A 47 9.66 -7.45 18.00
N ARG A 48 9.96 -6.48 17.14
CA ARG A 48 9.32 -5.17 17.07
C ARG A 48 9.32 -4.68 15.64
N VAL A 49 8.18 -4.14 15.19
CA VAL A 49 8.00 -3.59 13.85
C VAL A 49 7.42 -2.19 13.96
N LEU A 50 7.93 -1.27 13.15
CA LEU A 50 7.34 0.05 12.92
C LEU A 50 6.81 0.09 11.49
N LEU A 51 5.50 0.24 11.33
CA LEU A 51 4.87 0.44 10.03
C LEU A 51 4.59 1.93 9.82
N LEU A 52 5.27 2.54 8.86
CA LEU A 52 4.99 3.90 8.40
C LEU A 52 4.11 3.83 7.16
N VAL A 53 2.87 4.32 7.26
CA VAL A 53 1.97 4.46 6.12
C VAL A 53 2.04 5.88 5.61
N LEU A 54 2.42 6.05 4.35
CA LEU A 54 2.38 7.32 3.64
C LEU A 54 1.16 7.31 2.74
N ASP A 55 0.27 8.29 2.92
CA ASP A 55 -0.85 8.50 2.00
C ASP A 55 -0.36 9.15 0.70
N GLY A 56 -1.27 9.30 -0.29
CA GLY A 56 -0.92 9.92 -1.56
C GLY A 56 -0.35 11.33 -1.41
N LEU A 57 -0.89 12.16 -0.51
CA LEU A 57 -0.37 13.50 -0.28
C LEU A 57 0.98 13.46 0.45
N GLY A 58 1.14 12.59 1.45
CA GLY A 58 2.40 12.38 2.17
C GLY A 58 3.53 11.90 1.26
N TRP A 59 3.25 10.96 0.35
CA TRP A 59 4.21 10.50 -0.65
C TRP A 59 4.66 11.64 -1.57
N ASN A 60 3.71 12.43 -2.08
CA ASN A 60 4.02 13.57 -2.93
C ASN A 60 4.92 14.59 -2.23
N GLN A 61 4.67 14.86 -0.95
CA GLN A 61 5.50 15.77 -0.15
C GLN A 61 6.88 15.21 0.14
N LEU A 62 7.00 13.90 0.41
CA LEU A 62 8.28 13.23 0.62
C LEU A 62 9.15 13.33 -0.64
N GLN A 63 8.56 13.07 -1.80
CA GLN A 63 9.24 13.12 -3.10
C GLN A 63 9.73 14.53 -3.45
N GLN A 64 8.98 15.57 -3.06
CA GLN A 64 9.38 16.97 -3.26
C GLN A 64 10.56 17.43 -2.39
N ARG A 65 10.86 16.72 -1.30
CA ARG A 65 11.88 17.09 -0.30
C ARG A 65 13.00 16.05 -0.19
N ARG A 66 13.21 15.28 -1.25
CA ARG A 66 14.14 14.15 -1.26
C ARG A 66 15.62 14.56 -1.36
N ASP A 67 15.86 15.83 -1.66
CA ASP A 67 17.17 16.49 -1.79
C ASP A 67 17.30 17.61 -0.75
#